data_AF-A0AAD7KMX4-F1
#
_entry.id   AF-A0AAD7KMX4-F1
#
_cell.length_a   1.000
_cell.length_b   1.000
_cell.length_c   1.000
_cell.angle_alpha   90.00
_cell.angle_beta   90.00
_cell.angle_gamma   90.00
#
_symmetry.space_group_name_H-M   'P 1'
#
loop_
_entity.id
_entity.type
_entity.pdbx_description
1 polymer ?
#
loop_
_entity_poly.entity_id
_entity_poly.type
_entity_poly.pdbx_seq_one_letter_code
_entity_poly.pdbx_strand_id
1 'polypeptide(L)'
;MEIAPIPTDAYKLGFIGAGKMAESIARGVVLSGVLPPSRIRTAAHSNQLRANAFESFGVQVFPRNEDVVEDSDVIIFSVKPQVVKDAVLQLKPLLSKKKLLVSVAAGVKLKDLQTRT
;
A
#
# COMPACT_ATOMS: atom_id res chain seq x y z
N MET A 1 3.92 -16.52 -19.36
CA MET A 1 2.98 -15.45 -18.96
C MET A 1 3.81 -14.26 -18.52
N GLU A 2 3.62 -13.11 -19.15
CA GLU A 2 4.48 -11.92 -19.01
C GLU A 2 4.07 -11.03 -17.83
N ILE A 3 5.08 -10.39 -17.22
CA ILE A 3 4.91 -9.32 -16.23
C ILE A 3 4.75 -8.03 -17.01
N ALA A 4 3.60 -7.36 -16.88
CA ALA A 4 3.38 -6.08 -17.54
C ALA A 4 4.14 -4.96 -16.80
N PRO A 5 4.76 -4.00 -17.52
CA PRO A 5 5.35 -2.82 -16.89
C PRO A 5 4.30 -1.98 -16.14
N ILE A 6 4.68 -1.44 -14.99
CA ILE A 6 3.86 -0.46 -14.28
C ILE A 6 4.03 0.90 -14.98
N PRO A 7 2.95 1.62 -15.34
CA PRO A 7 3.05 2.94 -15.95
C PRO A 7 3.71 3.94 -14.98
N THR A 8 4.92 4.42 -15.31
CA THR A 8 5.70 5.31 -14.44
C THR A 8 4.99 6.64 -14.17
N ASP A 9 4.19 7.11 -15.12
CA ASP A 9 3.59 8.45 -15.07
C ASP A 9 2.13 8.42 -14.59
N ALA A 10 1.57 7.23 -14.35
CA ALA A 10 0.12 7.05 -14.12
C ALA A 10 -0.26 6.03 -13.03
N TYR A 11 0.70 5.40 -12.36
CA TYR A 11 0.40 4.36 -11.37
C TYR A 11 -0.32 4.90 -10.12
N LYS A 12 -1.12 4.03 -9.51
CA LYS A 12 -1.74 4.24 -8.21
C LYS A 12 -0.97 3.50 -7.12
N LEU A 13 -0.74 4.19 -6.01
CA LEU A 13 0.04 3.72 -4.87
C LEU A 13 -0.86 3.38 -3.69
N GLY A 14 -0.92 2.11 -3.30
CA GLY A 14 -1.69 1.63 -2.15
C GLY A 14 -0.81 1.33 -0.95
N PHE A 15 -1.26 1.72 0.24
CA PHE A 15 -0.63 1.36 1.51
C PHE A 15 -1.52 0.41 2.30
N ILE A 16 -1.00 -0.80 2.56
CA ILE A 16 -1.59 -1.74 3.52
C ILE A 16 -1.01 -1.41 4.89
N GLY A 17 -1.85 -0.76 5.71
CA GLY A 17 -1.50 -0.21 7.02
C GLY A 17 -1.27 1.30 6.97
N ALA A 18 -2.20 2.07 7.55
CA ALA A 18 -2.16 3.54 7.64
C ALA A 18 -1.28 4.04 8.80
N GLY A 19 -0.10 3.45 9.03
CA GLY A 19 0.82 3.84 10.10
C GLY A 19 1.64 5.11 9.79
N LYS A 20 2.51 5.52 10.72
CA LYS A 20 3.40 6.67 10.55
C LYS A 20 4.33 6.51 9.34
N MET A 21 4.87 5.31 9.10
CA MET A 21 5.74 5.06 7.95
C MET A 21 5.01 5.28 6.62
N ALA A 22 3.79 4.76 6.50
CA ALA A 22 2.95 4.98 5.33
C ALA A 22 2.68 6.47 5.10
N GLU A 23 2.38 7.21 6.17
CA GLU A 23 2.15 8.65 6.08
C GLU A 23 3.41 9.41 5.67
N SER A 24 4.57 9.10 6.25
CA SER A 24 5.84 9.75 5.89
C SER A 24 6.19 9.53 4.41
N ILE A 25 6.04 8.29 3.92
CA ILE A 25 6.28 7.98 2.50
C ILE A 25 5.26 8.72 1.63
N ALA A 26 3.97 8.65 1.96
CA ALA A 26 2.91 9.30 1.18
C ALA A 26 3.12 10.82 1.11
N ARG A 27 3.41 11.48 2.23
CA ARG A 27 3.73 12.91 2.27
C ARG A 27 4.99 13.23 1.45
N GLY A 28 6.05 12.43 1.59
CA GLY A 28 7.28 12.62 0.83
C GLY A 28 7.06 12.52 -0.68
N VAL A 29 6.28 11.54 -1.13
CA VAL A 29 5.89 11.35 -2.54
C VAL A 29 5.08 12.53 -3.07
N VAL A 30 4.16 13.08 -2.27
CA VAL A 30 3.36 14.24 -2.65
C VAL A 30 4.22 15.50 -2.71
N LEU A 31 5.06 15.73 -1.69
CA LEU A 31 5.91 16.93 -1.60
C LEU A 31 6.99 16.97 -2.69
N SER A 32 7.49 15.81 -3.12
CA SER A 32 8.47 15.72 -4.21
C SER A 32 7.86 15.81 -5.61
N GLY A 33 6.53 15.80 -5.72
CA GLY A 33 5.82 15.83 -7.01
C GLY A 33 5.83 14.50 -7.76
N VAL A 34 6.26 13.39 -7.14
CA VAL A 34 6.30 12.07 -7.77
C VAL A 34 4.88 11.56 -8.07
N LEU A 35 3.94 11.74 -7.13
CA LEU A 35 2.52 11.47 -7.38
C LEU A 35 1.63 12.54 -6.72
N PRO A 36 0.51 12.91 -7.35
CA PRO A 36 -0.52 13.66 -6.66
C PRO A 36 -1.20 12.78 -5.59
N PRO A 37 -1.71 13.37 -4.50
CA PRO A 37 -2.36 12.62 -3.42
C PRO A 37 -3.60 11.85 -3.90
N SER A 38 -4.25 12.31 -4.97
CA SER A 38 -5.37 11.64 -5.65
C SER A 38 -5.00 10.30 -6.31
N ARG A 39 -3.73 9.89 -6.30
CA ARG A 39 -3.26 8.56 -6.73
C ARG A 39 -2.74 7.70 -5.58
N ILE A 40 -2.86 8.17 -4.35
CA ILE A 40 -2.45 7.42 -3.16
C ILE A 40 -3.70 6.93 -2.45
N ARG A 41 -3.66 5.67 -1.99
CA ARG A 41 -4.72 4.95 -1.29
C ARG A 41 -4.23 4.38 0.03
N THR A 42 -5.08 4.37 1.04
CA THR A 42 -4.85 3.55 2.23
C THR A 42 -6.18 3.16 2.86
N ALA A 43 -6.16 2.24 3.82
CA ALA A 43 -7.29 1.97 4.68
C ALA A 43 -6.85 2.15 6.14
N ALA A 44 -7.59 2.97 6.88
CA ALA A 44 -7.33 3.24 8.30
C ALA A 44 -8.20 2.40 9.23
N HIS A 45 -9.04 1.50 8.68
CA HIS A 45 -9.98 0.67 9.42
C HIS A 45 -10.86 1.56 10.30
N SER A 46 -11.01 1.26 11.59
CA SER A 46 -11.77 2.08 12.55
C SER A 46 -10.97 3.24 13.18
N ASN A 47 -9.72 3.47 12.75
CA ASN A 47 -8.87 4.51 13.35
C ASN A 47 -9.06 5.87 12.66
N GLN A 48 -10.01 6.66 13.17
CA GLN A 48 -10.34 7.97 12.60
C GLN A 48 -9.15 8.96 12.63
N LEU A 49 -8.30 8.92 13.66
CA LEU A 49 -7.12 9.80 13.73
C LEU A 49 -6.15 9.51 12.58
N ARG A 50 -5.99 8.24 12.20
CA ARG A 50 -5.18 7.87 11.05
C ARG A 50 -5.88 8.22 9.74
N ALA A 51 -7.19 8.00 9.61
CA ALA A 51 -7.94 8.44 8.42
C ALA A 51 -7.75 9.95 8.17
N ASN A 52 -8.03 10.77 9.18
CA ASN A 52 -7.89 12.23 9.12
C ASN A 52 -6.47 12.66 8.76
N ALA A 53 -5.44 11.95 9.25
CA ALA A 53 -4.05 12.28 8.93
C ALA A 53 -3.76 12.16 7.43
N PHE A 54 -4.28 11.13 6.76
CA PHE A 54 -4.14 10.94 5.30
C PHE A 54 -5.04 11.88 4.51
N GLU A 55 -6.30 12.03 4.93
CA GLU A 55 -7.27 12.92 4.28
C GLU A 55 -6.83 14.39 4.33
N SER A 56 -6.12 14.81 5.39
CA SER A 56 -5.61 16.18 5.56
C SER A 56 -4.70 16.67 4.43
N PHE A 57 -4.12 15.75 3.64
CA PHE A 57 -3.31 16.09 2.47
C PHE A 57 -3.84 15.47 1.17
N GLY A 58 -5.13 15.10 1.14
CA GLY A 58 -5.85 14.71 -0.07
C GLY A 58 -5.74 13.24 -0.47
N VAL A 59 -5.23 12.37 0.41
CA VAL A 59 -5.18 10.92 0.15
C VAL A 59 -6.56 10.31 0.34
N GLN A 60 -6.94 9.42 -0.57
CA GLN A 60 -8.20 8.68 -0.46
C GLN A 60 -8.06 7.54 0.56
N VAL A 61 -8.90 7.56 1.59
CA VAL A 61 -8.99 6.51 2.61
C VAL A 61 -10.18 5.61 2.30
N PHE A 62 -9.89 4.33 2.08
CA PHE A 62 -10.88 3.28 1.83
C PHE A 62 -11.31 2.59 3.13
N PRO A 63 -12.51 1.95 3.13
CA PRO A 63 -13.00 1.24 4.30
C PRO A 63 -12.25 -0.08 4.53
N ARG A 64 -11.75 -0.74 3.48
CA ARG A 64 -11.08 -2.04 3.57
C ARG A 64 -9.78 -2.11 2.79
N ASN A 65 -8.91 -3.03 3.18
CA ASN A 65 -7.62 -3.25 2.51
C ASN A 65 -7.81 -3.81 1.10
N GLU A 66 -8.87 -4.59 0.88
CA GLU A 66 -9.25 -5.18 -0.40
C GLU A 66 -9.48 -4.09 -1.44
N ASP A 67 -10.21 -3.04 -1.07
CA ASP A 67 -10.51 -1.90 -1.96
C ASP A 67 -9.23 -1.13 -2.34
N VAL A 68 -8.27 -1.03 -1.39
CA VAL A 68 -6.94 -0.46 -1.64
C VAL A 68 -6.17 -1.31 -2.65
N VAL A 69 -6.15 -2.64 -2.47
CA VAL A 69 -5.43 -3.55 -3.37
C VAL A 69 -6.02 -3.50 -4.77
N GLU A 70 -7.34 -3.51 -4.89
CA GLU A 70 -8.03 -3.47 -6.19
C GLU A 70 -7.70 -2.18 -6.96
N ASP A 71 -7.78 -1.02 -6.30
CA ASP A 71 -7.52 0.30 -6.92
C ASP A 71 -6.03 0.71 -6.95
N SER A 72 -5.08 -0.21 -6.74
CA SER A 72 -3.63 0.11 -6.75
C SER A 72 -2.81 -0.75 -7.72
N ASP A 73 -1.79 -0.14 -8.31
CA ASP A 73 -0.81 -0.83 -9.17
C ASP A 73 0.44 -1.22 -8.36
N VAL A 74 0.83 -0.36 -7.41
CA VAL A 74 1.94 -0.59 -6.48
C VAL A 74 1.38 -0.66 -5.07
N ILE A 75 1.72 -1.71 -4.33
CA ILE A 75 1.21 -1.96 -2.98
C ILE A 75 2.38 -2.01 -2.01
N ILE A 76 2.39 -1.09 -1.04
CA ILE A 76 3.36 -1.05 0.06
C ILE A 76 2.72 -1.66 1.31
N PHE A 77 3.28 -2.76 1.79
CA PHE A 77 2.97 -3.33 3.09
C PHE A 77 3.76 -2.58 4.18
N SER A 78 3.04 -1.76 4.93
CA SER A 78 3.54 -0.88 6.00
C SER A 78 2.89 -1.17 7.37
N VAL A 79 2.36 -2.38 7.53
CA VAL A 79 1.93 -2.91 8.84
C VAL A 79 3.14 -3.33 9.68
N LYS A 80 2.91 -3.56 10.99
CA LYS A 80 3.95 -4.08 11.89
C LYS A 80 4.48 -5.44 11.37
N PRO A 81 5.77 -5.76 11.53
CA PRO A 81 6.38 -6.98 10.98
C PRO A 81 5.61 -8.27 11.30
N GLN A 82 5.12 -8.40 12.54
CA GLN A 82 4.35 -9.56 12.98
C GLN A 82 2.98 -9.72 12.28
N VAL A 83 2.44 -8.66 11.65
CA VAL A 83 1.12 -8.65 10.98
C VAL A 83 1.24 -8.87 9.47
N VAL A 84 2.41 -8.62 8.87
CA VAL A 84 2.59 -8.65 7.41
C VAL A 84 2.18 -9.98 6.81
N LYS A 85 2.56 -11.08 7.46
CA LYS A 85 2.25 -12.43 6.98
C LYS A 85 0.73 -12.62 6.82
N ASP A 86 -0.03 -12.27 7.85
CA ASP A 86 -1.48 -12.47 7.85
C ASP A 86 -2.17 -11.52 6.87
N ALA A 87 -1.68 -10.28 6.76
CA ALA A 87 -2.16 -9.31 5.78
C ALA A 87 -1.95 -9.80 4.33
N VAL A 88 -0.78 -10.36 4.01
CA VAL A 88 -0.50 -10.93 2.68
C VAL A 88 -1.42 -12.12 2.40
N LEU A 89 -1.60 -13.01 3.37
CA LEU A 89 -2.46 -14.20 3.21
C LEU A 89 -3.93 -13.82 3.00
N GLN A 90 -4.45 -12.85 3.75
CA GLN A 90 -5.81 -12.34 3.59
C GLN A 90 -6.03 -11.74 2.19
N LEU A 91 -5.05 -10.98 1.69
CA LEU A 91 -5.17 -10.26 0.42
C LEU A 91 -4.75 -11.10 -0.79
N LYS A 92 -4.17 -12.29 -0.58
CA LYS A 92 -3.61 -13.16 -1.61
C LYS A 92 -4.48 -13.32 -2.86
N PRO A 93 -5.81 -13.52 -2.78
CA PRO A 93 -6.65 -13.66 -3.97
C PRO A 93 -6.64 -12.45 -4.90
N LEU A 94 -6.28 -11.26 -4.38
CA LEU A 94 -6.25 -9.99 -5.11
C LEU A 94 -4.82 -9.62 -5.59
N LEU A 95 -3.78 -10.30 -5.10
CA LEU A 95 -2.38 -10.03 -5.42
C LEU A 95 -1.97 -10.67 -6.75
N SER A 96 -2.40 -10.06 -7.86
CA SER A 96 -2.02 -10.52 -9.20
C SER A 96 -0.58 -10.13 -9.58
N LYS A 97 0.02 -10.85 -10.55
CA LYS A 97 1.35 -10.53 -11.13
C LYS A 97 1.43 -9.19 -11.86
N LYS A 98 0.31 -8.49 -12.04
CA LYS A 98 0.26 -7.13 -12.61
C LYS A 98 0.54 -6.04 -11.59
N LYS A 99 0.56 -6.38 -10.30
CA LYS A 99 0.76 -5.44 -9.20
C LYS A 99 2.18 -5.59 -8.64
N LEU A 100 2.87 -4.48 -8.41
CA LEU A 100 4.16 -4.49 -7.74
C LEU A 100 3.95 -4.50 -6.22
N LEU A 101 4.53 -5.50 -5.55
CA LEU A 101 4.46 -5.61 -4.10
C LEU A 101 5.77 -5.15 -3.47
N VAL A 102 5.67 -4.27 -2.47
CA VAL A 102 6.78 -3.71 -1.72
C VAL A 102 6.52 -3.90 -0.24
N SER A 103 7.55 -4.23 0.54
CA SER A 103 7.45 -4.35 2.00
C SER A 103 8.47 -3.44 2.67
N VAL A 104 8.02 -2.68 3.67
CA VAL A 104 8.89 -1.88 4.55
C VAL A 104 8.98 -2.47 5.95
N ALA A 105 8.54 -3.72 6.11
CA ALA A 105 8.53 -4.39 7.40
C ALA A 105 9.93 -4.88 7.80
N ALA A 106 10.41 -4.38 8.94
CA ALA A 106 11.71 -4.75 9.48
C ALA A 106 11.81 -6.25 9.78
N GLY A 107 12.91 -6.87 9.37
CA GLY A 107 13.24 -8.26 9.70
C GLY A 107 12.48 -9.33 8.91
N VAL A 108 11.61 -8.96 7.96
CA VAL A 108 10.90 -9.93 7.10
C VAL A 108 11.69 -10.17 5.83
N LYS A 109 12.08 -11.43 5.57
CA LYS A 109 12.89 -11.79 4.39
C LYS A 109 12.05 -11.82 3.13
N LEU A 110 12.67 -11.52 1.98
CA LEU A 110 12.00 -11.60 0.67
C LEU A 110 11.44 -13.01 0.39
N LYS A 111 12.19 -14.06 0.72
CA LYS A 111 11.75 -15.47 0.61
C LYS A 111 10.41 -15.71 1.31
N ASP A 112 10.23 -15.10 2.49
CA ASP A 112 9.00 -15.25 3.24
C ASP A 112 7.81 -14.58 2.56
N LEU A 113 8.02 -13.42 1.95
CA LEU A 113 6.97 -12.70 1.22
C LEU A 113 6.56 -13.47 -0.05
N GLN A 114 7.53 -13.91 -0.85
CA GLN A 114 7.29 -14.60 -2.13
C GLN A 114 6.62 -15.96 -1.97
N THR A 115 6.88 -16.69 -0.88
CA THR A 115 6.25 -18.01 -0.66
C THR A 115 4.74 -17.89 -0.39
N ARG A 116 4.26 -16.67 -0.10
CA ARG A 116 2.92 -16.41 0.42
C ARG A 116 2.03 -15.62 -0.53
N THR A 117 2.61 -15.06 -1.60
CA THR A 117 1.94 -14.41 -2.73
C THR A 117 1.73 -15.41 -3.85
#